data_AF-A0A834R2H9-F1
#
_entry.id   AF-A0A834R2H9-F1
#
_cell.length_a   1.000
_cell.length_b   1.000
_cell.length_c   1.000
_cell.angle_alpha   90.00
_cell.angle_beta   90.00
_cell.angle_gamma   90.00
#
_symmetry.space_group_name_H-M   'P 1'
#
loop_
_entity.id
_entity.type
_entity.pdbx_description
1 polymer ?
#
loop_
_entity_poly.entity_id
_entity_poly.type
_entity_poly.pdbx_seq_one_letter_code
_entity_poly.pdbx_strand_id
1 'polypeptide(L)'
;MLFPGTKWCGKGSNGKDFTDLGDYSFADRCCRDHDRCKYSIGPFESQYHLFNYGFRSCLKVADSGAANLVGKIFFNVVKTKCFMFKIDDVCMERSWWGSCLETKRRKRAVFRDPMTY
;
A
#
# COMPACT_ATOMS: atom_id res chain seq x y z
N MET A 1 -4.88 1.15 16.58
CA MET A 1 -5.11 2.58 16.91
C MET A 1 -5.50 3.28 15.64
N LEU A 2 -6.58 4.08 15.69
CA LEU A 2 -7.11 4.85 14.56
C LEU A 2 -6.82 6.34 14.76
N PHE A 3 -6.65 7.05 13.65
CA PHE A 3 -6.48 8.49 13.69
C PHE A 3 -7.79 9.17 14.16
N PRO A 4 -7.75 10.11 15.12
CA PRO A 4 -8.96 10.78 15.61
C PRO A 4 -9.77 11.44 14.49
N GLY A 5 -11.10 11.32 14.54
CA GLY A 5 -11.99 11.84 13.49
C GLY A 5 -11.99 11.02 12.19
N THR A 6 -11.37 9.83 12.19
CA THR A 6 -11.41 8.87 11.08
C THR A 6 -11.82 7.49 11.60
N LYS A 7 -12.39 6.67 10.73
CA LYS A 7 -12.83 5.30 11.05
C LYS A 7 -11.97 4.23 10.38
N TRP A 8 -11.12 4.62 9.42
CA TRP A 8 -10.34 3.72 8.57
C TRP A 8 -8.85 4.04 8.55
N CYS A 9 -8.40 5.20 9.04
CA CYS A 9 -6.97 5.53 9.08
C CYS A 9 -6.27 4.91 10.29
N GLY A 10 -5.81 3.66 10.17
CA GLY A 10 -4.98 3.01 11.18
C GLY A 10 -4.99 1.48 11.09
N LYS A 11 -4.62 0.80 12.17
CA LYS A 11 -4.67 -0.68 12.20
C LYS A 11 -6.12 -1.14 12.43
N GLY A 12 -6.75 -1.68 11.40
CA GLY A 12 -8.16 -2.11 11.40
C GLY A 12 -9.12 -0.96 11.06
N SER A 13 -10.42 -1.16 11.25
CA SER A 13 -11.44 -0.14 11.00
C SER A 13 -12.55 -0.18 12.05
N ASN A 14 -13.07 1.00 12.41
CA ASN A 14 -14.26 1.16 13.26
C ASN A 14 -15.53 1.53 12.46
N GLY A 15 -15.43 1.63 11.13
CA GLY A 15 -16.58 1.86 10.26
C GLY A 15 -17.50 0.65 10.29
N LYS A 16 -18.80 0.87 10.53
CA LYS A 16 -19.79 -0.21 10.52
C LYS A 16 -20.01 -0.76 9.11
N ASP A 17 -20.08 0.16 8.14
CA ASP A 17 -20.39 -0.12 6.74
C ASP A 17 -19.44 0.66 5.82
N PHE A 18 -19.40 0.32 4.52
CA PHE A 18 -18.49 0.95 3.57
C PHE A 18 -18.61 2.48 3.55
N THR A 19 -19.82 3.02 3.63
CA THR A 19 -20.10 4.47 3.59
C THR A 19 -19.87 5.17 4.92
N ASP A 20 -19.59 4.42 5.99
CA ASP A 20 -19.42 4.97 7.33
C ASP A 20 -18.04 5.61 7.47
N LEU A 21 -17.99 6.92 7.23
CA LEU A 21 -16.78 7.74 7.33
C LEU A 21 -16.82 8.60 8.59
N GLY A 22 -15.65 8.94 9.12
CA GLY A 22 -15.48 9.93 10.18
C GLY A 22 -15.55 11.37 9.65
N ASP A 23 -15.33 12.32 10.55
CA ASP A 23 -15.39 13.76 10.29
C ASP A 23 -14.44 14.18 9.16
N TYR A 24 -13.25 13.59 9.11
CA TYR A 24 -12.29 13.81 8.02
C TYR A 24 -12.58 12.89 6.83
N SER A 25 -13.82 12.93 6.34
CA SER A 25 -14.37 11.98 5.37
C SER A 25 -13.52 11.78 4.10
N PHE A 26 -12.89 12.83 3.57
CA PHE A 26 -11.98 12.73 2.42
C PHE A 26 -10.69 11.97 2.74
N ALA A 27 -10.06 12.24 3.88
CA ALA A 27 -8.86 11.52 4.32
C ALA A 27 -9.20 10.07 4.69
N ASP A 28 -10.34 9.89 5.37
CA ASP A 28 -10.83 8.61 5.82
C ASP A 28 -11.20 7.69 4.65
N ARG A 29 -11.76 8.27 3.57
CA ARG A 29 -11.97 7.57 2.30
C ARG A 29 -10.65 7.06 1.72
N CYS A 30 -9.59 7.87 1.72
CA CYS A 30 -8.28 7.43 1.23
C CYS A 30 -7.75 6.23 2.02
N CYS A 31 -7.93 6.23 3.35
CA CYS A 31 -7.50 5.12 4.20
C CYS A 31 -8.37 3.87 4.00
N ARG A 32 -9.69 4.03 3.89
CA ARG A 32 -10.61 2.92 3.57
C ARG A 32 -10.27 2.25 2.25
N ASP A 33 -10.04 3.06 1.22
CA ASP A 33 -9.71 2.58 -0.12
C ASP A 33 -8.30 1.95 -0.14
N HIS A 34 -7.35 2.45 0.67
CA HIS A 34 -6.05 1.84 0.93
C HIS A 34 -6.17 0.46 1.59
N ASP A 35 -6.96 0.32 2.64
CA ASP A 35 -7.11 -0.94 3.38
C ASP A 35 -7.79 -2.03 2.55
N ARG A 36 -8.64 -1.62 1.60
CA ARG A 36 -9.25 -2.51 0.60
C ARG A 36 -8.40 -2.71 -0.65
N CYS A 37 -7.16 -2.22 -0.67
CA CYS A 37 -6.26 -2.49 -1.76
C CYS A 37 -6.13 -4.01 -1.91
N LYS A 38 -6.66 -4.54 -3.02
CA LYS A 38 -6.50 -5.95 -3.41
C LYS A 38 -5.04 -6.33 -3.58
N TYR A 39 -4.08 -5.40 -3.52
CA TYR A 39 -2.64 -5.61 -3.63
C TYR A 39 -1.95 -5.27 -2.30
N SER A 40 -2.50 -5.75 -1.18
CA SER A 40 -1.79 -5.72 0.10
C SER A 40 -1.00 -7.01 0.23
N ILE A 41 0.29 -6.91 0.55
CA ILE A 41 1.13 -8.07 0.85
C ILE A 41 1.33 -8.04 2.36
N GLY A 42 0.70 -9.00 3.05
CA GLY A 42 0.98 -9.23 4.46
C GLY A 42 2.45 -9.61 4.66
N PRO A 43 2.97 -9.50 5.90
CA PRO A 43 4.30 -10.01 6.21
C PRO A 43 4.44 -11.46 5.72
N PHE A 44 5.46 -11.74 4.92
CA PHE A 44 5.75 -13.07 4.34
C PHE A 44 4.74 -13.60 3.28
N GLU A 45 3.92 -12.74 2.67
CA GLU A 45 2.98 -13.15 1.61
C GLU A 45 3.44 -12.72 0.19
N SER A 46 2.77 -13.21 -0.86
CA SER A 46 3.01 -12.80 -2.27
C SER A 46 1.72 -12.89 -3.08
N GLN A 47 1.16 -11.76 -3.53
CA GLN A 47 -0.16 -11.78 -4.18
C GLN A 47 -0.41 -10.66 -5.23
N TYR A 48 -1.39 -10.93 -6.12
CA TYR A 48 -2.39 -10.02 -6.76
C TYR A 48 -2.13 -9.25 -8.10
N HIS A 49 -3.10 -9.35 -9.05
CA HIS A 49 -3.22 -8.66 -10.36
C HIS A 49 -4.12 -7.37 -10.42
N LEU A 50 -3.51 -6.15 -10.47
CA LEU A 50 -3.91 -4.73 -10.86
C LEU A 50 -5.23 -3.96 -10.44
N PHE A 51 -5.09 -2.79 -9.77
CA PHE A 51 -5.41 -1.36 -10.13
C PHE A 51 -5.37 -0.48 -8.85
N ASN A 52 -4.73 0.73 -8.84
CA ASN A 52 -4.79 1.65 -7.69
C ASN A 52 -4.55 3.14 -8.03
N TYR A 53 -5.39 4.03 -7.47
CA TYR A 53 -5.06 5.44 -7.24
C TYR A 53 -4.18 5.53 -5.98
N GLY A 54 -2.87 5.75 -6.14
CA GLY A 54 -1.91 5.63 -5.04
C GLY A 54 -2.31 6.41 -3.78
N PHE A 55 -2.24 5.75 -2.60
CA PHE A 55 -2.64 6.31 -1.30
C PHE A 55 -2.05 7.69 -1.01
N ARG A 56 -0.76 7.89 -1.33
CA ARG A 56 -0.09 9.20 -1.22
C ARG A 56 -0.80 10.28 -2.04
N SER A 57 -1.15 9.99 -3.29
CA SER A 57 -1.83 10.92 -4.19
C SER A 57 -3.25 11.21 -3.71
N CYS A 58 -3.96 10.20 -3.19
CA CYS A 58 -5.29 10.41 -2.62
C CYS A 58 -5.24 11.40 -1.44
N LEU A 59 -4.30 11.21 -0.51
CA LEU A 59 -4.13 12.12 0.63
C LEU A 59 -3.75 13.54 0.19
N LYS A 60 -2.91 13.67 -0.85
CA LYS A 60 -2.58 14.98 -1.44
C LYS A 60 -3.77 15.67 -2.09
N VAL A 61 -4.67 14.92 -2.75
CA VAL A 61 -5.89 15.47 -3.34
C VAL A 61 -6.93 15.82 -2.26
N ALA A 62 -6.99 15.05 -1.17
CA ALA A 62 -7.88 15.34 -0.04
C ALA A 62 -7.49 16.65 0.68
N ASP A 63 -6.21 17.04 0.59
CA ASP A 63 -5.64 18.34 0.98
C ASP A 63 -6.18 18.96 2.29
N SER A 64 -6.37 18.13 3.31
CA SER A 64 -6.79 18.58 4.64
C SER A 64 -5.65 18.46 5.64
N GLY A 65 -5.75 19.18 6.76
CA GLY A 65 -4.79 19.06 7.86
C GLY A 65 -4.64 17.61 8.35
N ALA A 66 -5.76 16.89 8.45
CA ALA A 66 -5.78 15.47 8.77
C ALA A 66 -5.11 14.61 7.69
N ALA A 67 -5.46 14.79 6.42
CA ALA A 67 -4.84 14.04 5.31
C ALA A 67 -3.32 14.26 5.26
N ASN A 68 -2.89 15.50 5.48
CA ASN A 68 -1.49 15.88 5.49
C ASN A 68 -0.71 15.29 6.67
N LEU A 69 -1.31 15.24 7.86
CA LEU A 69 -0.70 14.60 9.03
C LEU A 69 -0.62 13.09 8.85
N VAL A 70 -1.70 12.43 8.41
CA VAL A 70 -1.71 11.00 8.09
C VAL A 70 -0.62 10.69 7.06
N GLY A 71 -0.53 11.49 5.99
CA GLY A 71 0.53 11.35 4.99
C GLY A 71 1.94 11.43 5.57
N LYS A 72 2.22 12.45 6.38
CA LYS A 72 3.54 12.59 7.04
C LYS A 72 3.85 11.40 7.94
N ILE A 73 2.89 10.91 8.72
CA ILE A 73 3.09 9.75 9.60
C ILE A 73 3.45 8.51 8.76
N PHE A 74 2.67 8.19 7.73
CA PHE A 74 2.90 6.98 6.93
C PHE A 74 4.20 7.02 6.12
N PHE A 75 4.49 8.13 5.45
CA PHE A 75 5.58 8.19 4.47
C PHE A 75 6.89 8.76 5.03
N ASN A 76 6.84 9.66 6.02
CA ASN A 76 8.04 10.28 6.59
C ASN A 76 8.48 9.61 7.91
N VAL A 77 7.53 9.19 8.76
CA VAL A 77 7.83 8.59 10.08
C VAL A 77 7.91 7.07 10.00
N VAL A 78 6.83 6.41 9.62
CA VAL A 78 6.75 4.94 9.50
C VAL A 78 7.51 4.44 8.26
N LYS A 79 7.65 5.30 7.24
CA LYS A 79 8.34 4.99 5.98
C LYS A 79 7.80 3.74 5.31
N THR A 80 6.46 3.60 5.28
CA THR A 80 5.77 2.48 4.65
C THR A 80 6.26 2.31 3.20
N LYS A 81 6.84 1.14 2.90
CA LYS A 81 7.31 0.83 1.55
C LYS A 81 6.14 0.41 0.67
N CYS A 82 6.00 1.04 -0.49
CA CYS A 82 5.11 0.56 -1.55
C CYS A 82 5.88 -0.37 -2.48
N PHE A 83 5.20 -1.30 -3.14
CA PHE A 83 5.78 -2.10 -4.20
C PHE A 83 5.09 -1.81 -5.53
N MET A 84 5.80 -2.12 -6.61
CA MET A 84 5.23 -2.14 -7.95
C MET A 84 5.52 -3.46 -8.62
N PHE A 85 4.65 -3.83 -9.54
CA PHE A 85 4.93 -4.95 -10.40
C PHE A 85 5.80 -4.55 -11.58
N LYS A 86 6.87 -5.30 -11.79
CA LYS A 86 7.67 -5.25 -13.01
C LYS A 86 7.64 -6.63 -13.65
N ILE A 87 7.62 -6.68 -14.98
CA ILE A 87 7.89 -7.91 -15.71
C ILE A 87 9.40 -8.02 -15.78
N ASP A 88 9.93 -9.10 -15.22
CA ASP A 88 11.37 -9.33 -15.13
C ASP A 88 11.68 -10.80 -15.35
N ASP A 89 12.90 -11.11 -15.76
CA ASP A 89 13.36 -12.48 -15.92
C ASP A 89 13.69 -13.05 -14.53
N VAL A 90 12.82 -13.95 -14.06
CA VAL A 90 12.97 -14.59 -12.76
C VAL A 90 13.54 -15.98 -12.97
N CYS A 91 14.57 -16.30 -12.18
CA CYS A 91 15.10 -17.64 -12.11
C CYS A 91 14.09 -18.58 -11.44
N MET A 92 13.60 -19.56 -12.18
CA MET A 92 12.61 -20.52 -11.71
C MET A 92 13.28 -21.74 -11.08
N GLU A 93 14.46 -22.10 -11.57
CA GLU A 93 15.22 -23.26 -11.10
C GLU A 93 16.71 -22.92 -11.03
N ARG A 94 17.35 -23.35 -9.95
CA ARG A 94 18.79 -23.15 -9.71
C ARG A 94 19.48 -24.50 -9.59
N SER A 95 20.70 -24.58 -10.11
CA SER A 95 21.59 -25.71 -9.90
C SER A 95 22.04 -25.77 -8.43
N TRP A 96 22.56 -26.92 -8.01
CA TRP A 96 23.16 -27.07 -6.68
C TRP A 96 24.27 -26.02 -6.44
N TRP A 97 25.05 -25.70 -7.47
CA TRP A 97 26.10 -24.67 -7.42
C TRP A 97 25.56 -23.22 -7.48
N GLY A 98 24.24 -23.03 -7.41
CA GLY A 98 23.57 -21.72 -7.34
C GLY A 98 23.33 -21.00 -8.68
N SER A 99 23.80 -21.58 -9.79
CA SER A 99 23.59 -21.03 -11.14
C SER A 99 22.15 -21.19 -11.59
N CYS A 100 21.60 -20.22 -12.32
CA CYS A 100 20.24 -20.32 -12.82
C CYS A 100 20.16 -21.29 -14.00
N LEU A 101 19.29 -22.30 -13.91
CA LEU A 101 19.06 -23.29 -14.97
C LEU A 101 17.92 -22.87 -15.90
N GLU A 102 16.86 -22.29 -15.33
CA GLU A 102 15.69 -21.84 -16.09
C GLU A 102 15.30 -20.41 -15.71
N THR A 103 15.19 -19.54 -16.70
CA THR A 103 14.64 -18.19 -16.55
C THR A 103 13.28 -18.09 -17.23
N LYS A 104 12.31 -17.45 -16.56
CA LYS A 104 11.00 -17.13 -17.15
C LYS A 104 10.64 -15.68 -16.87
N ARG A 105 10.12 -14.98 -17.88
CA ARG A 105 9.48 -13.68 -17.69
C ARG A 105 8.25 -13.84 -16.82
N ARG A 106 8.30 -13.27 -15.61
CA ARG A 106 7.19 -13.28 -14.67
C ARG A 106 6.98 -11.88 -14.10
N LYS A 107 5.76 -11.65 -13.63
CA LYS A 107 5.41 -10.42 -12.92
C LYS A 107 5.92 -10.51 -11.50
N ARG A 108 6.93 -9.71 -11.15
CA ARG A 108 7.57 -9.68 -9.82
C ARG A 108 7.19 -8.39 -9.09
N ALA A 109 6.83 -8.49 -7.82
CA ALA A 109 6.70 -7.33 -6.95
C ALA A 109 8.09 -6.81 -6.56
N VAL A 110 8.35 -5.53 -6.82
CA VAL A 110 9.59 -4.84 -6.49
C VAL A 110 9.26 -3.68 -5.56
N PHE A 111 9.85 -3.69 -4.37
CA PHE A 111 9.71 -2.57 -3.45
C PHE A 111 10.31 -1.30 -4.06
N ARG A 112 9.61 -0.18 -3.86
CA ARG A 112 10.15 1.16 -4.10
C ARG A 112 10.60 1.74 -2.77
N ASP A 113 11.62 2.57 -2.85
CA ASP A 113 11.99 3.41 -1.73
C ASP A 113 10.83 4.34 -1.36
N PRO A 114 10.61 4.58 -0.06
CA PRO A 114 9.52 5.42 0.41
C PRO A 114 9.73 6.84 -0.10
N MET A 115 8.74 7.35 -0.83
CA MET A 115 8.72 8.76 -1.27
C MET A 115 8.26 9.63 -0.12
N THR A 116 8.94 10.75 0.10
CA THR A 116 8.54 11.73 1.11
C THR A 116 7.15 12.29 0.79
N TYR A 117 6.36 12.56 1.83
CA TYR A 117 5.00 13.10 1.69
C TYR A 117 5.00 14.58 1.36
#